data_AF-A0A4U0FD92-F1
#
_entry.id   AF-A0A4U0FD92-F1
#
_cell.length_a   1.000
_cell.length_b   1.000
_cell.length_c   1.000
_cell.angle_alpha   90.00
_cell.angle_beta   90.00
_cell.angle_gamma   90.00
#
_symmetry.space_group_name_H-M   'P 1'
#
loop_
_entity.id
_entity.type
_entity.pdbx_description
1 polymer ?
#
loop_
_entity_poly.entity_id
_entity_poly.type
_entity_poly.pdbx_seq_one_letter_code
_entity_poly.pdbx_strand_id
1 'polypeptide(L)'
;MGKNGVKTNHHYVPVFHLAGFTKKGTKDSTFYMFDTKTGDQRELKPKIVAFAKDLYSVDLPDTTPDVIEDVFMDLETKTAPVIKAICETLHMPTGDDYNYLMNYIALLAVRTPSQKEKYASFREQLAKIHVKHGGVFGRAI
;
A
#
# COMPACT_ATOMS: atom_id res chain seq x y z
N MET A 1 -26.83 -12.33 -7.34
CA MET A 1 -25.65 -12.16 -8.20
C MET A 1 -24.40 -12.52 -7.41
N GLY A 2 -23.50 -13.34 -7.96
CA GLY A 2 -22.39 -13.96 -7.23
C GLY A 2 -21.41 -12.96 -6.62
N LYS A 3 -21.04 -13.19 -5.35
CA LYS A 3 -19.95 -12.48 -4.67
C LYS A 3 -18.63 -12.87 -5.37
N ASN A 4 -18.20 -12.08 -6.34
CA ASN A 4 -16.79 -12.04 -6.71
C ASN A 4 -16.02 -11.63 -5.45
N GLY A 5 -15.07 -12.47 -5.04
CA GLY A 5 -14.47 -12.43 -3.71
C GLY A 5 -13.80 -11.10 -3.40
N VAL A 6 -14.20 -10.48 -2.28
CA VAL A 6 -13.56 -9.29 -1.71
C VAL A 6 -12.06 -9.54 -1.61
N LYS A 7 -11.26 -8.60 -2.11
CA LYS A 7 -9.79 -8.68 -1.97
C LYS A 7 -9.49 -8.46 -0.48
N THR A 8 -8.83 -9.44 0.16
CA THR A 8 -8.46 -9.32 1.58
C THR A 8 -6.96 -9.20 1.79
N ASN A 9 -6.14 -9.67 0.84
CA ASN A 9 -4.69 -9.57 0.93
C ASN A 9 -4.25 -8.30 0.23
N HIS A 10 -4.12 -7.23 1.00
CA HIS A 10 -3.80 -5.90 0.49
C HIS A 10 -2.29 -5.70 0.47
N HIS A 11 -1.71 -5.59 -0.72
CA HIS A 11 -0.28 -5.41 -0.90
C HIS A 11 0.14 -3.99 -0.51
N TYR A 12 1.10 -3.85 0.39
CA TYR A 12 1.73 -2.55 0.70
C TYR A 12 3.01 -2.31 -0.12
N VAL A 13 3.56 -3.36 -0.76
CA VAL A 13 4.44 -3.23 -1.93
C VAL A 13 3.78 -3.96 -3.10
N PRO A 14 3.47 -3.27 -4.20
CA PRO A 14 2.72 -3.87 -5.31
C PRO A 14 3.40 -5.07 -5.96
N VAL A 15 2.59 -6.02 -6.40
CA VAL A 15 3.07 -7.24 -7.09
C VAL A 15 3.86 -6.90 -8.36
N PHE A 16 3.43 -5.89 -9.13
CA PHE A 16 4.16 -5.48 -10.34
C PHE A 16 5.56 -4.94 -10.02
N HIS A 17 5.70 -4.21 -8.91
CA HIS A 17 6.98 -3.67 -8.47
C HIS A 17 7.91 -4.81 -8.06
N LEU A 18 7.42 -5.74 -7.24
CA LEU A 18 8.19 -6.92 -6.84
C LEU A 18 8.55 -7.83 -8.02
N ALA A 19 7.72 -7.89 -9.06
CA ALA A 19 8.03 -8.65 -10.27
C ALA A 19 9.34 -8.21 -10.92
N GLY A 20 9.68 -6.91 -10.87
CA GLY A 20 10.94 -6.37 -11.40
C GLY A 20 12.21 -6.92 -10.73
N PHE A 21 12.09 -7.46 -9.51
CA PHE A 21 13.20 -8.09 -8.78
C PHE A 21 13.28 -9.61 -8.98
N THR A 22 12.33 -10.19 -9.70
CA THR A 22 12.34 -11.62 -9.99
C THR A 22 13.30 -11.96 -11.12
N LYS A 23 13.79 -13.21 -11.14
CA LYS A 23 14.69 -13.74 -12.20
C LYS A 23 14.21 -13.47 -13.63
N LYS A 24 12.90 -13.43 -13.86
CA LYS A 24 12.29 -13.24 -15.19
C LYS A 24 11.53 -11.93 -15.35
N GLY A 25 11.55 -11.03 -14.35
CA GLY A 25 10.77 -9.79 -14.41
C GLY A 25 9.24 -9.99 -14.39
N THR A 26 8.74 -11.12 -13.86
CA THR A 26 7.30 -11.47 -13.89
C THR A 26 6.77 -11.85 -12.51
N LYS A 27 5.47 -11.61 -12.27
CA LYS A 27 4.80 -11.92 -11.00
C LYS A 27 4.81 -13.41 -10.62
N ASP A 28 5.01 -14.29 -11.60
CA ASP A 28 4.97 -15.75 -11.42
C ASP A 28 6.38 -16.35 -11.23
N SER A 29 7.43 -15.56 -11.48
CA SER A 29 8.82 -15.86 -11.17
C SER A 29 9.14 -15.57 -9.71
N THR A 30 10.29 -16.06 -9.26
CA THR A 30 10.77 -15.94 -7.89
C THR A 30 11.89 -14.90 -7.75
N PHE A 31 12.06 -14.40 -6.54
CA PHE A 31 13.22 -13.63 -6.07
C PHE A 31 13.67 -14.16 -4.70
N TYR A 32 14.87 -13.77 -4.26
CA TYR A 32 15.38 -14.11 -2.93
C TYR A 32 15.08 -12.99 -1.93
N MET A 33 14.48 -13.37 -0.81
CA MET A 33 14.28 -12.49 0.34
C MET A 33 15.28 -12.89 1.43
N PHE A 34 16.03 -11.90 1.91
CA PHE A 34 16.96 -12.04 3.02
C PHE A 34 16.36 -11.42 4.27
N ASP A 35 16.24 -12.20 5.34
CA ASP A 35 15.81 -11.71 6.65
C ASP A 35 17.03 -11.22 7.42
N THR A 36 17.12 -9.91 7.63
CA THR A 36 18.28 -9.29 8.30
C THR A 36 18.38 -9.60 9.78
N LYS A 37 17.30 -10.12 10.41
CA LYS A 37 17.30 -10.46 11.83
C LYS A 37 17.76 -11.88 12.08
N THR A 38 17.35 -12.82 11.23
CA THR A 38 17.70 -14.25 11.40
C THR A 38 18.88 -14.67 10.52
N GLY A 39 19.17 -13.94 9.44
CA GLY A 39 20.14 -14.33 8.42
C GLY A 39 19.56 -15.32 7.39
N ASP A 40 18.27 -15.67 7.50
CA ASP A 40 17.65 -16.64 6.61
C ASP A 40 17.45 -16.09 5.20
N GLN A 41 17.56 -16.99 4.22
CA GLN A 41 17.23 -16.71 2.82
C GLN A 41 16.08 -17.60 2.36
N ARG A 42 15.11 -17.00 1.68
CA ARG A 42 13.96 -17.71 1.12
C ARG A 42 13.71 -17.28 -0.31
N GLU A 43 13.45 -18.25 -1.18
CA GLU A 43 13.00 -18.01 -2.55
C GLU A 43 11.47 -17.95 -2.59
N LEU A 44 10.91 -16.80 -2.96
CA LEU A 44 9.48 -16.53 -2.85
C LEU A 44 8.94 -15.87 -4.13
N LYS A 45 7.63 -15.97 -4.34
CA LYS A 45 6.93 -15.26 -5.41
C LYS A 45 6.37 -13.93 -4.88
N PRO A 46 6.31 -12.88 -5.72
CA PRO A 46 5.68 -11.60 -5.37
C PRO A 46 4.32 -11.70 -4.67
N LYS A 47 3.43 -12.60 -5.12
CA LYS A 47 2.05 -12.68 -4.63
C LYS A 47 1.91 -13.07 -3.15
N ILE A 48 2.92 -13.69 -2.54
CA ILE A 48 2.84 -14.25 -1.18
C ILE A 48 3.59 -13.42 -0.13
N VAL A 49 4.07 -12.24 -0.51
CA VAL A 49 4.81 -11.35 0.39
C VAL A 49 4.28 -9.92 0.30
N ALA A 50 4.72 -9.08 1.23
CA ALA A 50 4.46 -7.65 1.25
C ALA A 50 2.97 -7.27 1.19
N PHE A 51 2.12 -8.07 1.81
CA PHE A 51 0.70 -7.79 2.02
C PHE A 51 0.34 -7.91 3.49
N ALA A 52 -0.76 -7.27 3.87
CA ALA A 52 -1.41 -7.51 5.15
C ALA A 52 -2.92 -7.70 4.90
N LYS A 53 -3.54 -8.50 5.76
CA LYS A 53 -4.97 -8.81 5.62
C LYS A 53 -5.80 -7.58 5.99
N ASP A 54 -6.75 -7.23 5.13
CA ASP A 54 -7.73 -6.14 5.31
C ASP A 54 -7.07 -4.78 5.62
N LEU A 55 -5.83 -4.57 5.15
CA LEU A 55 -5.01 -3.42 5.54
C LEU A 55 -5.63 -2.08 5.17
N TYR A 56 -6.41 -2.01 4.10
CA TYR A 56 -7.06 -0.78 3.65
C TYR A 56 -8.58 -0.94 3.59
N SER A 57 -9.11 -1.95 4.27
CA SER A 57 -10.55 -2.19 4.27
C SER A 57 -11.28 -1.04 4.95
N VAL A 58 -12.41 -0.64 4.37
CA VAL A 58 -13.28 0.42 4.89
C VAL A 58 -14.63 -0.15 5.24
N ASP A 59 -15.26 0.43 6.25
CA ASP A 59 -16.65 0.16 6.63
C ASP A 59 -17.45 1.44 6.40
N LEU A 60 -18.00 1.57 5.19
CA LEU A 60 -18.77 2.72 4.74
C LEU A 60 -20.07 2.22 4.10
N PRO A 61 -21.21 2.90 4.31
CA PRO A 61 -22.46 2.56 3.64
C PRO A 61 -22.30 2.51 2.13
N ASP A 62 -22.95 1.54 1.49
CA ASP A 62 -23.01 1.36 0.03
C ASP A 62 -21.65 1.27 -0.69
N THR A 63 -20.59 0.94 0.05
CA THR A 63 -19.21 0.88 -0.48
C THR A 63 -18.63 -0.52 -0.25
N THR A 64 -17.92 -1.08 -1.25
CA THR A 64 -17.23 -2.36 -1.04
C THR A 64 -16.04 -2.17 -0.09
N PRO A 65 -15.75 -3.12 0.82
CA PRO A 65 -14.68 -2.95 1.78
C PRO A 65 -13.30 -2.75 1.13
N ASP A 66 -13.08 -3.27 -0.07
CA ASP A 66 -11.82 -3.22 -0.81
C ASP A 66 -11.71 -2.05 -1.81
N VAL A 67 -12.60 -1.06 -1.75
CA VAL A 67 -12.62 0.08 -2.71
C VAL A 67 -11.27 0.80 -2.86
N ILE A 68 -10.46 0.84 -1.79
CA ILE A 68 -9.14 1.47 -1.82
C ILE A 68 -8.15 0.70 -2.71
N GLU A 69 -8.30 -0.61 -2.84
CA GLU A 69 -7.47 -1.42 -3.75
C GLU A 69 -7.72 -1.04 -5.21
N ASP A 70 -8.94 -0.65 -5.57
CA ASP A 70 -9.26 -0.23 -6.94
C ASP A 70 -8.61 1.13 -7.26
N VAL A 71 -8.56 2.04 -6.29
CA VAL A 71 -7.83 3.32 -6.42
C VAL A 71 -6.34 3.09 -6.60
N PHE A 72 -5.75 2.17 -5.82
CA PHE A 72 -4.34 1.81 -5.98
C PHE A 72 -4.08 1.15 -7.32
N MET A 73 -4.96 0.24 -7.77
CA MET A 73 -4.83 -0.45 -9.04
C MET A 73 -4.80 0.52 -10.23
N ASP A 74 -5.60 1.59 -10.23
CA ASP A 74 -5.58 2.60 -11.29
C ASP A 74 -4.22 3.30 -11.40
N LEU A 75 -3.67 3.76 -10.27
CA LEU A 75 -2.34 4.38 -10.24
C LEU A 75 -1.25 3.39 -10.66
N GLU A 76 -1.26 2.18 -10.10
CA GLU A 76 -0.27 1.15 -10.38
C GLU A 76 -0.27 0.72 -11.84
N THR A 77 -1.45 0.61 -12.46
CA THR A 77 -1.60 0.27 -13.88
C THR A 77 -0.96 1.34 -14.77
N LYS A 78 -1.10 2.62 -14.40
CA LYS A 78 -0.50 3.75 -15.12
C LYS A 78 1.00 3.87 -14.88
N THR A 79 1.48 3.61 -13.65
CA THR A 79 2.90 3.72 -13.31
C THR A 79 3.75 2.55 -13.80
N ALA A 80 3.20 1.33 -13.89
CA ALA A 80 3.95 0.15 -14.31
C ALA A 80 4.71 0.31 -15.65
N PRO A 81 4.11 0.79 -16.76
CA PRO A 81 4.84 1.02 -18.00
C PRO A 81 5.89 2.14 -17.88
N VAL A 82 5.65 3.16 -17.05
CA VAL A 82 6.61 4.26 -16.82
C VAL A 82 7.89 3.74 -16.18
N ILE A 83 7.78 2.96 -15.10
CA ILE A 83 8.96 2.38 -14.43
C ILE A 83 9.72 1.46 -15.38
N LYS A 84 9.00 0.66 -16.18
CA LYS A 84 9.63 -0.21 -17.18
C LYS A 84 10.44 0.62 -18.20
N ALA A 85 9.87 1.70 -18.73
CA ALA A 85 10.56 2.59 -19.66
C ALA A 85 11.80 3.24 -19.04
N ILE A 86 11.74 3.66 -17.77
CA ILE A 86 12.90 4.19 -17.04
C ILE A 86 14.01 3.15 -16.96
N CYS A 87 13.69 1.89 -16.62
CA CYS A 87 14.70 0.83 -16.54
C CYS A 87 15.33 0.49 -17.90
N GLU A 88 14.56 0.57 -18.99
CA GLU A 88 15.04 0.28 -20.35
C GLU A 88 15.86 1.43 -20.94
N THR A 89 15.46 2.67 -20.68
CA THR A 89 16.05 3.85 -21.33
C THR A 89 17.03 4.61 -20.44
N LEU A 90 16.98 4.41 -19.13
CA LEU A 90 17.71 5.18 -18.11
C LEU A 90 17.44 6.70 -18.16
N HIS A 91 16.27 7.10 -18.66
CA HIS A 91 15.84 8.50 -18.71
C HIS A 91 14.67 8.74 -17.76
N MET A 92 14.61 9.96 -17.21
CA MET A 92 13.45 10.39 -16.42
C MET A 92 12.25 10.69 -17.32
N PRO A 93 11.03 10.29 -16.91
CA PRO A 93 9.83 10.65 -17.63
C PRO A 93 9.56 12.15 -17.51
N THR A 94 8.71 12.66 -18.40
CA THR A 94 8.21 14.04 -18.37
C THR A 94 6.70 14.04 -18.48
N GLY A 95 6.05 15.19 -18.28
CA GLY A 95 4.59 15.31 -18.37
C GLY A 95 3.86 14.39 -17.39
N ASP A 96 2.81 13.72 -17.86
CA ASP A 96 1.96 12.87 -17.01
C ASP A 96 2.70 11.65 -16.44
N ASP A 97 3.64 11.08 -17.18
CA ASP A 97 4.45 9.94 -16.71
C ASP A 97 5.29 10.33 -15.49
N TYR A 98 5.80 11.57 -15.46
CA TYR A 98 6.48 12.11 -14.28
C TYR A 98 5.51 12.21 -13.09
N ASN A 99 4.28 12.68 -13.32
CA ASN A 99 3.26 12.75 -12.27
C ASN A 99 2.89 11.36 -11.73
N TYR A 100 2.75 10.35 -12.60
CA TYR A 100 2.49 8.97 -12.19
C TYR A 100 3.65 8.39 -11.37
N LEU A 101 4.89 8.67 -11.75
CA LEU A 101 6.05 8.26 -10.96
C LEU A 101 6.07 8.93 -9.58
N MET A 102 5.89 10.25 -9.51
CA MET A 102 5.93 10.99 -8.25
C MET A 102 4.81 10.58 -7.29
N ASN A 103 3.57 10.45 -7.80
CA ASN A 103 2.44 9.99 -6.99
C ASN A 103 2.65 8.57 -6.49
N TYR A 104 3.25 7.70 -7.30
CA TYR A 104 3.57 6.35 -6.88
C TYR A 104 4.62 6.31 -5.76
N ILE A 105 5.69 7.10 -5.88
CA ILE A 105 6.71 7.23 -4.83
C ILE A 105 6.08 7.77 -3.54
N ALA A 106 5.25 8.81 -3.64
CA ALA A 106 4.54 9.37 -2.49
C ALA A 106 3.62 8.32 -1.82
N LEU A 107 2.90 7.54 -2.62
CA LEU A 107 2.05 6.47 -2.13
C LEU A 107 2.86 5.38 -1.40
N LEU A 108 4.00 4.94 -1.95
CA LEU A 108 4.89 3.96 -1.32
C LEU A 108 5.37 4.44 0.07
N ALA A 109 5.60 5.74 0.25
CA ALA A 109 6.06 6.32 1.50
C ALA A 109 5.03 6.25 2.64
N VAL A 110 3.73 6.19 2.31
CA VAL A 110 2.64 6.25 3.31
C VAL A 110 1.82 4.96 3.43
N ARG A 111 1.86 4.07 2.44
CA ARG A 111 0.98 2.89 2.40
C ARG A 111 1.41 1.74 3.32
N THR A 112 2.53 1.83 4.03
CA THR A 112 3.01 0.69 4.84
C THR A 112 2.20 0.48 6.13
N PRO A 113 2.14 -0.75 6.68
CA PRO A 113 1.46 -1.03 7.95
C PRO A 113 1.92 -0.12 9.09
N SER A 114 3.23 0.11 9.20
CA SER A 114 3.80 0.98 10.23
C SER A 114 3.28 2.43 10.12
N GLN A 115 3.15 2.95 8.91
CA GLN A 115 2.62 4.30 8.72
C GLN A 115 1.13 4.36 9.08
N LYS A 116 0.34 3.35 8.68
CA LYS A 116 -1.07 3.25 9.08
C LYS A 116 -1.23 3.21 10.60
N GLU A 117 -0.40 2.44 11.30
CA GLU A 117 -0.40 2.35 12.77
C GLU A 117 -0.04 3.68 13.44
N LYS A 118 0.94 4.42 12.91
CA LYS A 118 1.27 5.76 13.40
C LYS A 118 0.10 6.73 13.28
N TYR A 119 -0.62 6.72 12.15
CA TYR A 119 -1.80 7.56 11.98
C TYR A 119 -2.94 7.14 12.93
N ALA A 120 -3.14 5.83 13.14
CA ALA A 120 -4.16 5.33 14.07
C ALA A 120 -3.86 5.75 15.52
N SER A 121 -2.64 5.51 15.99
CA SER A 121 -2.22 5.88 17.35
C SER A 121 -2.29 7.40 17.60
N PHE A 122 -1.91 8.22 16.61
CA PHE A 122 -2.05 9.67 16.70
C PHE A 122 -3.52 10.10 16.86
N ARG A 123 -4.43 9.52 16.06
CA ARG A 123 -5.88 9.80 16.17
C ARG A 123 -6.44 9.41 17.55
N GLU A 124 -6.03 8.27 18.09
CA GLU A 124 -6.44 7.83 19.43
C GLU A 124 -5.95 8.79 20.53
N GLN A 125 -4.73 9.28 20.42
CA GLN A 125 -4.18 10.27 21.36
C GLN A 125 -4.98 11.58 21.31
N LEU A 126 -5.33 12.07 20.11
CA LEU A 126 -6.17 13.25 19.96
C LEU A 126 -7.57 13.04 20.55
N ALA A 127 -8.19 11.87 20.33
CA ALA A 127 -9.48 11.53 20.91
C ALA A 127 -9.42 11.52 22.45
N LYS A 128 -8.35 10.95 23.04
CA LYS A 128 -8.13 10.95 24.50
C LYS A 128 -7.97 12.36 25.06
N ILE A 129 -7.26 13.25 24.36
CA ILE A 129 -7.13 14.67 24.75
C ILE A 129 -8.49 15.36 24.70
N HIS A 130 -9.25 15.16 23.62
CA HIS A 130 -10.60 15.74 23.47
C HIS A 130 -11.54 15.27 24.59
N VAL A 131 -11.56 13.98 24.93
CA VAL A 131 -12.37 13.48 26.07
C VAL A 131 -11.90 14.08 27.40
N LYS A 132 -10.58 14.15 27.62
CA LYS A 132 -10.00 14.68 28.87
C LYS A 132 -10.24 16.18 29.07
N HIS A 133 -10.41 16.96 28.01
CA HIS A 133 -10.61 18.43 28.09
C HIS A 133 -12.05 18.86 27.76
N GLY A 134 -12.80 18.07 27.00
CA GLY A 134 -14.24 18.28 26.74
C GLY A 134 -15.12 18.01 27.97
N GLY A 135 -14.65 17.20 28.93
CA GLY A 135 -15.33 16.98 30.21
C GLY A 135 -15.32 18.18 31.17
N VAL A 136 -14.51 19.22 30.91
CA VAL A 136 -14.40 20.41 31.77
C VAL A 136 -15.40 21.52 31.37
N PHE A 137 -15.91 21.50 30.13
CA PHE A 137 -16.87 22.50 29.63
C PHE A 137 -18.35 22.12 29.79
N GLY A 138 -18.65 20.88 30.22
CA GLY A 138 -20.02 20.39 30.38
C GLY A 138 -20.66 20.58 31.77
N ARG A 139 -20.05 21.36 32.67
CA ARG A 139 -20.51 21.50 34.07
C ARG A 139 -20.88 22.91 34.50
N ALA A 140 -21.18 23.79 33.55
CA ALA A 140 -21.63 25.15 33.80
C ALA A 140 -22.83 25.52 32.93
N ILE A 141 -23.94 24.78 33.07
CA ILE A 141 -25.32 25.23 32.86
C ILE A 141 -26.27 24.25 33.54
#